data_AF-A0A831JQS0-F1
#
_entry.id   AF-A0A831JQS0-F1
#
_cell.length_a   1.000
_cell.length_b   1.000
_cell.length_c   1.000
_cell.angle_alpha   90.00
_cell.angle_beta   90.00
_cell.angle_gamma   90.00
#
_symmetry.space_group_name_H-M   'P 1'
#
loop_
_entity.id
_entity.type
_entity.pdbx_description
1 polymer ?
#
loop_
_entity_poly.entity_id
_entity_poly.type
_entity_poly.pdbx_seq_one_letter_code
_entity_poly.pdbx_strand_id
1 'polypeptide(L)'
;VIHSENQQIINEFAKRVRAGRILVNAPASQGAIGDIYNTAIPSLTLGCGTMGRNSTTDNVSVYNLINIKRVFIRKERMKWFRVPPQIYFERGSLQYLSQVKGKKAFIVTDPVMVKLGFVDKVTYQLDKANIKYEIFSEVEPDPSVDTVEKGVKIM
;
A
#
# COMPACT_ATOMS: atom_id res chain seq x y z
N VAL A 1 -44.54 -6.26 9.87
CA VAL A 1 -45.03 -7.41 9.06
C VAL A 1 -45.73 -6.84 7.86
N ILE A 2 -45.59 -7.48 6.70
CA ILE A 2 -46.33 -7.13 5.50
C ILE A 2 -47.04 -8.38 4.96
N HIS A 3 -48.28 -8.21 4.52
CA HIS A 3 -49.02 -9.25 3.81
C HIS A 3 -49.24 -8.77 2.38
N SER A 4 -48.55 -9.39 1.42
CA SER A 4 -48.58 -9.04 0.01
C SER A 4 -47.97 -10.15 -0.83
N GLU A 5 -48.42 -10.29 -2.07
CA GLU A 5 -47.79 -11.15 -3.08
C GLU A 5 -46.97 -10.33 -4.09
N ASN A 6 -47.09 -9.00 -4.08
CA ASN A 6 -46.35 -8.12 -4.98
C ASN A 6 -44.94 -7.84 -4.43
N GLN A 7 -43.93 -8.40 -5.10
CA GLN A 7 -42.52 -8.27 -4.71
C GLN A 7 -42.01 -6.83 -4.71
N GLN A 8 -42.50 -5.97 -5.61
CA GLN A 8 -42.07 -4.57 -5.65
C GLN A 8 -42.49 -3.83 -4.38
N ILE A 9 -43.72 -4.06 -3.92
CA ILE A 9 -44.26 -3.46 -2.68
C ILE A 9 -43.51 -4.00 -1.47
N ILE A 10 -43.23 -5.31 -1.43
CA ILE A 10 -42.45 -5.94 -0.34
C ILE A 10 -41.06 -5.32 -0.24
N ASN A 11 -40.37 -5.15 -1.36
CA ASN A 11 -39.03 -4.57 -1.40
C ASN A 11 -39.02 -3.10 -0.96
N GLU A 12 -39.99 -2.30 -1.41
CA GLU A 12 -40.11 -0.90 -0.99
C GLU A 12 -40.43 -0.77 0.51
N PHE A 13 -41.31 -1.62 1.04
CA PHE A 13 -41.56 -1.70 2.47
C PHE A 13 -40.29 -2.08 3.25
N ALA A 14 -39.56 -3.08 2.77
CA ALA A 14 -38.33 -3.55 3.41
C ALA A 14 -37.23 -2.48 3.48
N LYS A 15 -37.11 -1.64 2.44
CA LYS A 15 -36.13 -0.52 2.42
C LYS A 15 -36.49 0.60 3.39
N ARG A 16 -37.77 0.87 3.60
CA ARG A 16 -38.24 2.03 4.39
C ARG A 16 -38.31 1.72 5.88
N VAL A 17 -38.67 0.50 6.25
CA VAL A 17 -38.91 0.14 7.65
C VAL A 17 -37.61 -0.15 8.39
N ARG A 18 -37.37 0.58 9.47
CA ARG A 18 -36.19 0.41 10.33
C ARG A 18 -36.42 -0.69 11.38
N ALA A 19 -36.49 -1.94 10.95
CA ALA A 19 -36.65 -3.10 11.83
C ALA A 19 -35.61 -4.17 11.51
N GLY A 20 -35.10 -4.86 12.54
CA GLY A 20 -34.17 -5.99 12.36
C GLY A 20 -34.82 -7.23 11.76
N ARG A 21 -36.16 -7.32 11.80
CA ARG A 21 -36.94 -8.45 11.27
C ARG A 21 -38.14 -7.93 10.52
N ILE A 22 -38.26 -8.35 9.27
CA ILE A 22 -39.41 -8.04 8.42
C ILE A 22 -40.01 -9.35 7.97
N LEU A 23 -41.21 -9.63 8.48
CA LEU A 23 -41.95 -10.85 8.16
C LEU A 23 -42.90 -10.58 7.01
N VAL A 24 -42.92 -11.49 6.05
CA VAL A 24 -43.80 -11.47 4.88
C VAL A 24 -44.75 -12.64 4.99
N ASN A 25 -46.05 -12.39 4.92
CA ASN A 25 -47.10 -13.42 4.89
C ASN A 25 -47.03 -14.45 6.05
N ALA A 26 -46.61 -14.01 7.24
CA ALA A 26 -46.50 -14.85 8.44
C ALA A 26 -47.01 -14.10 9.68
N PRO A 27 -47.57 -14.82 10.69
CA PRO A 27 -48.01 -14.19 11.93
C PRO A 27 -46.82 -13.56 12.67
N ALA A 28 -47.03 -12.34 13.18
CA ALA A 28 -45.95 -11.50 13.69
C ALA A 28 -45.16 -12.13 14.84
N SER A 29 -45.86 -12.66 15.85
CA SER A 29 -45.24 -13.17 17.07
C SER A 29 -44.43 -14.43 16.81
N GLN A 30 -45.01 -15.43 16.14
CA GLN A 30 -44.38 -16.71 15.87
C GLN A 30 -43.30 -16.60 14.77
N GLY A 31 -43.53 -15.77 13.76
CA GLY A 31 -42.52 -15.49 12.75
C GLY A 31 -41.30 -14.75 13.31
N ALA A 32 -41.47 -13.89 14.32
CA ALA A 32 -40.36 -13.14 14.90
C ALA A 32 -39.45 -14.00 15.79
N ILE A 33 -40.02 -14.98 16.49
CA ILE A 33 -39.29 -15.94 17.31
C ILE A 33 -38.36 -16.81 16.45
N GLY A 34 -38.76 -17.11 15.21
CA GLY A 34 -37.99 -17.92 14.26
C GLY A 34 -38.38 -19.40 14.26
N ASP A 35 -37.79 -20.16 13.33
CA ASP A 35 -37.92 -21.62 13.12
C ASP A 35 -39.31 -22.15 12.70
N ILE A 36 -40.40 -21.55 13.18
CA ILE A 36 -41.77 -22.05 12.93
C ILE A 36 -42.26 -21.69 11.51
N TYR A 37 -41.99 -20.47 11.06
CA TYR A 37 -42.46 -19.95 9.77
C TYR A 37 -41.31 -19.49 8.85
N ASN A 38 -40.07 -19.60 9.31
CA ASN A 38 -38.88 -19.17 8.59
C ASN A 38 -37.63 -19.87 9.14
N THR A 39 -36.48 -19.61 8.53
CA THR A 39 -35.19 -20.22 8.90
C THR A 39 -34.38 -19.39 9.89
N ALA A 40 -34.97 -18.40 10.56
CA ALA A 40 -34.26 -17.62 11.57
C ALA A 40 -34.05 -18.47 12.83
N ILE A 41 -32.94 -18.24 13.53
CA ILE A 41 -32.60 -18.95 14.77
C ILE A 41 -33.72 -18.74 15.80
N PRO A 42 -34.26 -19.79 16.42
CA PRO A 42 -35.32 -19.66 17.42
C PRO A 42 -34.81 -18.90 18.65
N SER A 43 -35.53 -17.86 19.06
CA SER A 43 -35.20 -17.10 20.28
C SER A 43 -36.41 -16.35 20.86
N LEU A 44 -36.47 -16.26 22.18
CA LEU A 44 -37.41 -15.40 22.90
C LEU A 44 -36.79 -14.04 23.27
N THR A 45 -35.50 -13.84 22.98
CA THR A 45 -34.79 -12.59 23.24
C THR A 45 -34.40 -11.97 21.90
N LEU A 46 -35.16 -10.95 21.50
CA LEU A 46 -35.11 -10.36 20.18
C LEU A 46 -34.35 -9.03 20.21
N GLY A 47 -33.13 -8.99 19.67
CA GLY A 47 -32.36 -7.75 19.53
C GLY A 47 -33.02 -6.75 18.57
N CYS A 48 -33.15 -5.48 18.94
CA CYS A 48 -33.74 -4.45 18.09
C CYS A 48 -32.70 -3.56 17.38
N GLY A 49 -31.41 -3.94 17.46
CA GLY A 49 -30.30 -3.17 16.93
C GLY A 49 -30.10 -1.82 17.62
N THR A 50 -29.18 -1.01 17.08
CA THR A 50 -28.85 0.31 17.64
C THR A 50 -30.07 1.25 17.65
N MET A 51 -30.98 1.11 16.68
CA MET A 51 -32.25 1.81 16.63
C MET A 51 -33.12 1.57 17.87
N GLY A 52 -33.07 0.37 18.43
CA GLY A 52 -33.78 -0.01 19.66
C GLY A 52 -32.92 0.03 20.92
N ARG A 53 -31.74 0.67 20.88
CA ARG A 53 -30.76 0.72 21.99
C ARG A 53 -30.23 -0.67 22.41
N ASN A 54 -30.10 -1.61 21.48
CA ASN A 54 -29.44 -2.91 21.67
C ASN A 54 -28.16 -3.02 20.81
N SER A 55 -27.23 -3.88 21.23
CA SER A 55 -25.97 -4.11 20.50
C SER A 55 -26.09 -5.03 19.28
N THR A 56 -27.20 -5.76 19.13
CA THR A 56 -27.43 -6.69 18.01
C THR A 56 -28.89 -6.63 17.51
N THR A 57 -29.11 -7.00 16.25
CA THR A 57 -30.42 -7.27 15.63
C THR A 57 -30.79 -8.75 15.64
N ASP A 58 -29.89 -9.62 16.12
CA ASP A 58 -30.05 -11.06 16.05
C ASP A 58 -31.20 -11.59 16.93
N ASN A 59 -31.65 -12.79 16.60
CA ASN A 59 -32.31 -13.66 17.56
C ASN A 59 -31.23 -14.21 18.49
N VAL A 60 -31.19 -13.74 19.74
CA VAL A 60 -30.09 -14.03 20.67
C VAL A 60 -30.02 -15.54 20.91
N SER A 61 -28.85 -16.12 20.70
CA SER A 61 -28.60 -17.56 20.73
C SER A 61 -27.29 -17.89 21.43
N VAL A 62 -26.93 -19.17 21.45
CA VAL A 62 -25.68 -19.66 22.03
C VAL A 62 -24.45 -18.94 21.46
N TYR A 63 -24.46 -18.55 20.18
CA TYR A 63 -23.36 -17.82 19.56
C TYR A 63 -23.09 -16.45 20.20
N ASN A 64 -24.13 -15.81 20.76
CA ASN A 64 -24.00 -14.53 21.47
C ASN A 64 -23.43 -14.71 22.89
N LEU A 65 -23.38 -15.93 23.41
CA LEU A 65 -22.92 -16.25 24.78
C LEU A 65 -21.51 -16.85 24.81
N ILE A 66 -20.88 -17.07 23.66
CA ILE A 66 -19.54 -17.64 23.56
C ILE A 66 -18.51 -16.54 23.31
N ASN A 67 -17.49 -16.50 24.17
CA ASN A 67 -16.30 -15.69 23.94
C ASN A 67 -15.29 -16.45 23.07
N ILE A 68 -14.90 -15.87 21.93
CA ILE A 68 -13.87 -16.44 21.04
C ILE A 68 -12.53 -15.75 21.28
N LYS A 69 -11.55 -16.48 21.83
CA LYS A 69 -10.17 -16.00 21.97
C LYS A 69 -9.41 -16.19 20.66
N ARG A 70 -8.94 -15.09 20.04
CA ARG A 70 -8.08 -15.13 18.84
C ARG A 70 -6.63 -14.83 19.22
N VAL A 71 -5.70 -15.66 18.75
CA VAL A 71 -4.26 -15.47 18.95
C VAL A 71 -3.63 -14.98 17.65
N PHE A 72 -3.06 -13.78 17.67
CA PHE A 72 -2.33 -13.21 16.54
C PHE A 72 -0.83 -13.34 16.78
N ILE A 73 -0.12 -13.99 15.86
CA ILE A 73 1.33 -14.16 15.92
C ILE A 73 1.97 -13.15 14.95
N ARG A 74 3.01 -12.44 15.39
CA ARG A 74 3.78 -11.53 14.54
C ARG A 74 4.42 -12.34 13.40
N LYS A 75 4.08 -12.00 12.16
CA LYS A 75 4.79 -12.47 10.97
C LYS A 75 5.65 -11.32 10.46
N GLU A 76 6.94 -11.59 10.23
CA GLU A 76 7.78 -10.62 9.54
C GLU A 76 7.36 -10.54 8.07
N ARG A 77 7.21 -9.31 7.56
CA ARG A 77 6.96 -9.09 6.13
C ARG A 77 8.28 -9.23 5.38
N MET A 78 8.21 -9.66 4.12
CA MET A 78 9.36 -9.70 3.22
C MET A 78 9.99 -8.31 3.12
N LYS A 79 11.29 -8.22 3.43
CA LYS A 79 12.12 -7.06 3.16
C LYS A 79 12.96 -7.37 1.91
N TRP A 80 13.26 -6.35 1.11
CA TRP A 80 14.10 -6.49 -0.07
C TRP A 80 15.18 -5.41 -0.04
N PHE A 81 16.36 -5.75 -0.57
CA PHE A 81 17.49 -4.85 -0.66
C PHE A 81 17.91 -4.72 -2.12
N ARG A 82 17.93 -3.49 -2.64
CA ARG A 82 18.35 -3.21 -4.02
C ARG A 82 19.79 -2.73 -4.00
N VAL A 83 20.69 -3.52 -4.58
CA VAL A 83 22.06 -3.10 -4.84
C VAL A 83 22.22 -2.70 -6.31
N PRO A 84 23.13 -1.76 -6.62
CA PRO A 84 23.64 -1.58 -7.97
C PRO A 84 24.10 -2.91 -8.58
N PRO A 85 23.99 -3.08 -9.90
CA PRO A 85 24.33 -4.33 -10.57
C PRO A 85 25.83 -4.69 -10.43
N GLN A 86 26.70 -3.71 -10.30
CA GLN A 86 28.14 -3.89 -10.14
C GLN A 86 28.69 -2.84 -9.16
N ILE A 87 29.46 -3.29 -8.17
CA ILE A 87 30.18 -2.44 -7.23
C ILE A 87 31.63 -2.90 -7.25
N TYR A 88 32.53 -2.03 -7.69
CA TYR A 88 33.97 -2.27 -7.68
C TYR A 88 34.57 -1.61 -6.43
N PHE A 89 35.31 -2.37 -5.63
CA PHE A 89 35.94 -1.92 -4.38
C PHE A 89 37.39 -2.45 -4.31
N GLU A 90 38.13 -2.09 -3.26
CA GLU A 90 39.59 -2.29 -3.08
C GLU A 90 40.52 -1.30 -3.82
N ARG A 91 41.78 -1.29 -3.38
CA ARG A 91 42.84 -0.47 -3.97
C ARG A 91 43.00 -0.79 -5.46
N GLY A 92 42.99 0.25 -6.28
CA GLY A 92 43.15 0.13 -7.73
C GLY A 92 41.86 -0.12 -8.51
N SER A 93 40.71 -0.23 -7.85
CA SER A 93 39.38 -0.40 -8.50
C SER A 93 39.10 0.62 -9.61
N LEU A 94 39.59 1.86 -9.47
CA LEU A 94 39.44 2.91 -10.47
C LEU A 94 40.05 2.57 -11.85
N GLN A 95 41.06 1.69 -11.89
CA GLN A 95 41.69 1.22 -13.15
C GLN A 95 40.68 0.53 -14.07
N TYR A 96 39.59 -0.01 -13.53
CA TYR A 96 38.53 -0.62 -14.32
C TYR A 96 37.90 0.35 -15.32
N LEU A 97 37.91 1.66 -15.04
CA LEU A 97 37.42 2.69 -15.98
C LEU A 97 38.13 2.63 -17.34
N SER A 98 39.39 2.19 -17.38
CA SER A 98 40.15 2.02 -18.63
C SER A 98 39.59 0.90 -19.53
N GLN A 99 38.81 -0.02 -18.96
CA GLN A 99 38.20 -1.16 -19.65
C GLN A 99 36.72 -0.93 -19.99
N VAL A 100 36.14 0.18 -19.55
CA VAL A 100 34.73 0.50 -19.79
C VAL A 100 34.52 0.77 -21.28
N LYS A 101 33.46 0.17 -21.83
CA LYS A 101 33.07 0.39 -23.22
C LYS A 101 32.20 1.64 -23.32
N GLY A 102 32.75 2.71 -23.87
CA GLY A 102 32.06 3.97 -24.08
C GLY A 102 32.77 4.85 -25.11
N LYS A 103 32.07 5.87 -25.63
CA LYS A 103 32.66 6.87 -26.56
C LYS A 103 32.81 8.24 -25.90
N LYS A 104 31.87 8.57 -25.00
CA LYS A 104 31.82 9.82 -24.25
C LYS A 104 31.46 9.53 -22.80
N ALA A 105 32.08 10.25 -21.87
CA ALA A 105 31.76 10.24 -20.46
C ALA A 105 31.39 11.66 -20.01
N PHE A 106 30.44 11.77 -19.09
CA PHE A 106 30.07 13.04 -18.47
C PHE A 106 30.34 12.93 -16.98
N ILE A 107 31.29 13.73 -16.48
CA ILE A 107 31.75 13.68 -15.09
C ILE A 107 31.03 14.78 -14.32
N VAL A 108 30.23 14.39 -13.34
CA VAL A 108 29.50 15.30 -12.44
C VAL A 108 30.21 15.32 -11.10
N THR A 109 30.63 16.49 -10.65
CA THR A 109 31.44 16.65 -9.45
C THR A 109 31.25 18.05 -8.83
N ASP A 110 31.79 18.25 -7.63
CA ASP A 110 31.81 19.52 -6.93
C ASP A 110 33.17 20.25 -7.09
N PRO A 111 33.24 21.56 -6.81
CA PRO A 111 34.47 22.33 -6.97
C PRO A 111 35.60 21.87 -6.04
N VAL A 112 35.28 21.24 -4.91
CA VAL A 112 36.27 20.79 -3.93
C VAL A 112 37.00 19.56 -4.46
N MET A 113 36.28 18.60 -5.05
CA MET A 113 36.89 17.40 -5.66
C MET A 113 37.82 17.73 -6.83
N VAL A 114 37.51 18.78 -7.60
CA VAL A 114 38.41 19.31 -8.64
C VAL A 114 39.66 19.91 -8.01
N LYS A 115 39.52 20.78 -7.00
CA LYS A 115 40.66 21.41 -6.30
C LYS A 115 41.58 20.39 -5.63
N LEU A 116 41.03 19.27 -5.15
CA LEU A 116 41.78 18.18 -4.52
C LEU A 116 42.41 17.21 -5.53
N GLY A 117 42.19 17.39 -6.83
CA GLY A 117 42.78 16.57 -7.90
C GLY A 117 42.25 15.13 -7.95
N PHE A 118 41.06 14.86 -7.41
CA PHE A 118 40.44 13.54 -7.53
C PHE A 118 39.93 13.28 -8.93
N VAL A 119 39.43 14.32 -9.60
CA VAL A 119 38.95 14.27 -10.97
C VAL A 119 40.08 13.88 -11.94
N ASP A 120 41.30 14.35 -11.69
CA ASP A 120 42.49 14.03 -12.49
C ASP A 120 42.78 12.51 -12.52
N LYS A 121 42.49 11.81 -11.43
CA LYS A 121 42.65 10.34 -11.37
C LYS A 121 41.63 9.63 -12.24
N VAL A 122 40.43 10.19 -12.39
CA VAL A 122 39.36 9.65 -13.23
C VAL A 122 39.65 9.93 -14.71
N THR A 123 39.98 11.16 -15.05
CA THR A 123 40.31 11.58 -16.43
C THR A 123 41.51 10.82 -16.95
N TYR A 124 42.54 10.61 -16.14
CA TYR A 124 43.70 9.78 -16.51
C TYR A 124 43.34 8.36 -16.97
N GLN A 125 42.33 7.72 -16.34
CA GLN A 125 41.89 6.38 -16.75
C GLN A 125 41.00 6.41 -17.99
N LEU A 126 40.20 7.48 -18.16
CA LEU A 126 39.37 7.68 -19.34
C LEU A 126 40.19 8.02 -20.59
N ASP A 127 41.27 8.80 -20.43
CA ASP A 127 42.23 9.10 -21.50
C ASP A 127 42.93 7.83 -21.99
N LYS A 128 43.29 6.91 -21.08
CA LYS A 128 43.81 5.58 -21.44
C LYS A 128 42.82 4.73 -22.25
N ALA A 129 41.53 4.88 -21.97
CA ALA A 129 40.46 4.22 -22.73
C ALA A 129 40.10 4.96 -24.04
N ASN A 130 40.74 6.10 -24.33
CA ASN A 130 40.40 6.98 -25.45
C ASN A 130 38.93 7.43 -25.45
N ILE A 131 38.36 7.65 -24.25
CA ILE A 131 36.98 8.12 -24.05
C ILE A 131 37.00 9.64 -23.91
N LYS A 132 36.27 10.35 -24.75
CA LYS A 132 36.10 11.81 -24.60
C LYS A 132 35.30 12.09 -23.34
N TYR A 133 35.67 13.09 -22.56
CA TYR A 133 34.91 13.47 -21.37
C TYR A 133 34.61 14.96 -21.32
N GLU A 134 33.50 15.29 -20.68
CA GLU A 134 33.14 16.65 -20.26
C GLU A 134 32.92 16.65 -18.75
N ILE A 135 33.26 17.77 -18.11
CA ILE A 135 33.27 17.89 -16.65
C ILE A 135 32.32 19.01 -16.24
N PHE A 136 31.34 18.68 -15.41
CA PHE A 136 30.46 19.63 -14.73
C PHE A 136 30.82 19.66 -13.25
N SER A 137 31.40 20.78 -12.81
CA SER A 137 31.95 20.94 -11.45
C SER A 137 31.14 21.87 -10.54
N GLU A 138 29.97 22.35 -10.98
CA GLU A 138 29.16 23.32 -10.24
C GLU A 138 28.19 22.67 -9.23
N VAL A 139 28.45 21.43 -8.80
CA VAL A 139 27.58 20.74 -7.83
C VAL A 139 27.83 21.29 -6.43
N GLU A 140 26.79 21.87 -5.84
CA GLU A 140 26.78 22.37 -4.46
C GLU A 140 26.44 21.22 -3.47
N PRO A 141 26.81 21.32 -2.17
CA PRO A 141 26.57 20.25 -1.19
C PRO A 141 25.10 19.83 -1.05
N ASP A 142 24.17 20.78 -1.17
CA ASP A 142 22.74 20.54 -1.33
C ASP A 142 22.33 20.90 -2.76
N PRO A 143 22.22 19.94 -3.69
CA PRO A 143 21.97 20.23 -5.09
C PRO A 143 20.57 20.81 -5.28
N SER A 144 20.49 22.02 -5.84
CA SER A 144 19.24 22.67 -6.22
C SER A 144 18.72 22.20 -7.58
N VAL A 145 17.44 22.46 -7.87
CA VAL A 145 16.84 22.20 -9.19
C VAL A 145 17.58 22.98 -10.28
N ASP A 146 18.00 24.21 -9.99
CA ASP A 146 18.74 25.06 -10.93
C ASP A 146 20.09 24.43 -11.32
N THR A 147 20.78 23.79 -10.37
CA THR A 147 22.03 23.07 -10.63
C THR A 147 21.82 21.89 -11.57
N VAL A 148 20.70 21.18 -11.42
CA VAL A 148 20.32 20.07 -12.32
C VAL A 148 20.02 20.60 -13.72
N GLU A 149 19.25 21.69 -13.84
CA GLU A 149 18.95 22.29 -15.15
C GLU A 149 20.20 22.78 -15.88
N LYS A 150 21.17 23.35 -15.16
CA LYS A 150 22.47 23.74 -15.74
C LYS A 150 23.23 22.52 -16.24
N GLY A 151 23.30 21.45 -15.46
CA GLY A 151 23.97 20.21 -15.85
C GLY A 151 23.35 19.59 -17.11
N VAL A 152 22.01 19.60 -17.22
CA VAL A 152 21.28 19.10 -18.40
C VAL A 152 21.56 19.93 -19.65
N LYS A 153 21.74 21.25 -19.53
CA LYS A 153 22.03 22.14 -20.69
C LYS A 153 23.43 21.92 -21.26
N ILE A 154 24.35 21.38 -20.47
CA ILE A 154 25.75 21.15 -20.85
C ILE A 154 25.92 19.76 -21.49
N MET A 155 25.03 18.82 -21.15
CA MET A 155 24.98 17.45 -21.68
C MET A 155 24.40 17.39 -23.11
#